data_AF-A0A350D1I2-F1
#
_entry.id   AF-A0A350D1I2-F1
#
_cell.length_a   1.000
_cell.length_b   1.000
_cell.length_c   1.000
_cell.angle_alpha   90.00
_cell.angle_beta   90.00
_cell.angle_gamma   90.00
#
_symmetry.space_group_name_H-M   'P 1'
#
loop_
_entity.id
_entity.type
_entity.pdbx_description
1 polymer ?
#
loop_
_entity_poly.entity_id
_entity_poly.type
_entity_poly.pdbx_seq_one_letter_code
_entity_poly.pdbx_strand_id
1 'polypeptide(L)'
;MDKVLFSNPSLTYSELVKRDKRDIAKEFEAILLKEVLKEAFKPMLQNKSFDTKLYYDNFLEGLSKKLAEAGGIGIAKFILENIRDEKG
;
A
#
# COMPACT_ATOMS: atom_id res chain seq x y z
N MET A 1 37.91 -20.30 -27.77
CA MET A 1 37.75 -19.18 -26.83
C MET A 1 36.46 -18.47 -27.22
N ASP A 2 35.33 -18.91 -26.69
CA ASP A 2 34.05 -18.26 -26.95
C ASP A 2 33.76 -17.26 -25.82
N LYS A 3 33.97 -15.98 -26.12
CA LYS A 3 33.55 -14.87 -25.27
C LYS A 3 32.03 -14.77 -25.36
N VAL A 4 31.32 -15.34 -24.39
CA VAL A 4 29.89 -15.11 -24.21
C VAL A 4 29.70 -13.67 -23.74
N LEU A 5 29.26 -12.79 -24.64
CA LEU A 5 28.99 -11.35 -24.46
C LEU A 5 27.57 -11.10 -23.93
N PHE A 6 27.16 -11.82 -22.89
CA PHE A 6 25.90 -11.52 -22.23
C PHE A 6 26.17 -11.26 -20.75
N SER A 7 26.13 -9.98 -20.36
CA SER A 7 25.99 -9.61 -18.96
C SER A 7 24.67 -10.21 -18.46
N ASN A 8 24.72 -10.90 -17.32
CA ASN A 8 23.50 -11.32 -16.60
C ASN A 8 22.55 -10.10 -16.52
N PRO A 9 21.25 -10.25 -16.84
CA PRO A 9 20.34 -9.10 -16.88
C PRO A 9 20.45 -8.33 -15.57
N SER A 10 20.71 -7.03 -15.68
CA SER A 10 20.90 -6.16 -14.53
C SER A 10 19.60 -6.06 -13.76
N LEU A 11 19.60 -6.70 -12.59
CA LEU A 11 18.59 -6.66 -11.55
C LEU A 11 17.30 -7.41 -11.89
N THR A 12 17.02 -8.44 -11.08
CA THR A 12 15.69 -9.04 -11.00
C THR A 12 14.71 -7.97 -10.52
N TYR A 13 13.44 -7.96 -10.95
CA TYR A 13 12.43 -6.98 -10.50
C TYR A 13 12.37 -6.85 -8.97
N SER A 14 12.64 -7.94 -8.24
CA SER A 14 12.80 -7.98 -6.79
C SER A 14 13.95 -7.13 -6.23
N GLU A 15 15.02 -6.94 -7.00
CA GLU A 15 16.17 -6.11 -6.61
C GLU A 15 15.94 -4.61 -6.94
N LEU A 16 15.18 -4.32 -8.00
CA LEU A 16 14.70 -2.96 -8.32
C LEU A 16 13.60 -2.50 -7.35
N VAL A 17 12.80 -3.43 -6.85
CA VAL A 17 11.72 -3.21 -5.87
C VAL A 17 12.17 -3.70 -4.49
N LYS A 18 13.36 -3.29 -4.03
CA LYS A 18 13.64 -3.24 -2.58
C LYS A 18 12.84 -2.09 -1.95
N ARG A 19 11.50 -2.16 -2.04
CA ARG A 19 10.63 -1.30 -1.24
C ARG A 19 10.84 -1.70 0.21
N ASP A 20 11.09 -0.71 1.07
CA ASP A 20 11.22 -0.94 2.51
C ASP A 20 9.96 -1.67 2.99
N LYS A 21 10.13 -2.74 3.79
CA LYS A 21 9.01 -3.48 4.40
C LYS A 21 8.08 -2.51 5.15
N ARG A 22 8.63 -1.42 5.68
CA ARG A 22 7.88 -0.34 6.35
C ARG A 22 6.95 0.39 5.40
N ASP A 23 7.40 0.70 4.20
CA ASP A 23 6.59 1.40 3.20
C ASP A 23 5.47 0.47 2.71
N ILE A 24 5.76 -0.81 2.50
CA ILE A 24 4.76 -1.82 2.14
C ILE A 24 3.70 -1.95 3.24
N ALA A 25 4.13 -2.01 4.51
CA ALA A 25 3.20 -2.12 5.64
C ALA A 25 2.31 -0.89 5.77
N LYS A 26 2.84 0.31 5.53
CA LYS A 26 2.06 1.57 5.50
C LYS A 26 1.09 1.62 4.33
N GLU A 27 1.51 1.20 3.14
CA GLU A 27 0.62 1.11 1.96
C GLU A 27 -0.54 0.16 2.23
N PHE A 28 -0.27 -0.99 2.85
CA PHE A 28 -1.29 -1.94 3.24
C PHE A 28 -2.29 -1.33 4.23
N GLU A 29 -1.80 -0.67 5.27
CA GLU A 29 -2.66 -0.01 6.26
C GLU A 29 -3.51 1.11 5.63
N ALA A 30 -2.95 1.88 4.69
CA ALA A 30 -3.70 2.90 3.96
C ALA A 30 -4.84 2.31 3.11
N ILE A 31 -4.62 1.14 2.48
CA ILE A 31 -5.67 0.44 1.72
C ILE A 31 -6.77 -0.04 2.66
N LEU A 32 -6.40 -0.64 3.78
CA LEU A 32 -7.38 -1.13 4.75
C LEU A 32 -8.21 0.00 5.34
N LEU A 33 -7.57 1.12 5.71
CA LEU A 33 -8.25 2.31 6.18
C LEU A 33 -9.21 2.88 5.11
N LYS A 34 -8.81 2.87 3.82
CA LYS A 34 -9.70 3.31 2.73
C LYS A 34 -10.97 2.46 2.71
N GLU A 35 -10.87 1.15 2.77
CA GLU A 35 -12.05 0.26 2.72
C GLU A 35 -12.94 0.38 3.95
N VAL A 36 -12.36 0.52 5.15
CA VAL A 36 -13.14 0.80 6.37
C VAL A 36 -13.91 2.11 6.24
N LEU A 37 -13.25 3.17 5.76
CA LEU A 37 -13.90 4.46 5.55
C LEU A 37 -14.98 4.39 4.46
N LYS A 38 -14.76 3.63 3.38
CA LYS A 38 -15.75 3.45 2.32
C LYS A 38 -17.02 2.78 2.83
N GLU A 39 -16.90 1.73 3.64
CA GLU A 39 -18.08 1.10 4.25
C GLU A 39 -18.78 2.05 5.24
N ALA A 40 -18.04 2.83 6.03
CA ALA A 40 -18.61 3.83 6.93
C ALA A 40 -19.36 4.96 6.17
N PHE A 41 -18.84 5.41 5.03
CA PHE A 41 -19.43 6.49 4.23
C PHE A 41 -20.51 6.00 3.26
N LYS A 42 -20.67 4.69 3.07
CA LYS A 42 -21.64 4.08 2.16
C LYS A 42 -23.08 4.60 2.33
N PRO A 43 -23.63 4.78 3.56
CA PRO A 43 -24.96 5.34 3.74
C PRO A 43 -25.10 6.78 3.23
N MET A 44 -24.05 7.59 3.40
CA MET A 44 -24.00 8.98 2.93
C MET A 44 -23.96 9.08 1.40
N LEU A 45 -23.42 8.06 0.74
CA LEU A 45 -23.18 8.03 -0.71
C LEU A 45 -24.25 7.28 -1.52
N GLN A 46 -25.15 6.53 -0.88
CA GLN A 46 -26.11 5.63 -1.57
C GLN A 46 -26.88 6.31 -2.72
N ASN A 47 -27.32 7.56 -2.54
CA ASN A 47 -28.13 8.29 -3.52
C ASN A 47 -27.39 9.42 -4.25
N LYS A 48 -26.05 9.43 -4.20
CA LYS A 48 -25.23 10.45 -4.85
C LYS A 48 -24.90 10.05 -6.30
N SER A 49 -24.66 11.06 -7.14
CA SER A 49 -24.21 10.87 -8.52
C SER A 49 -22.87 10.14 -8.60
N PHE A 50 -22.57 9.55 -9.75
CA PHE A 50 -21.29 8.89 -9.99
C PHE A 50 -20.11 9.83 -9.72
N ASP A 51 -20.15 11.06 -10.24
CA ASP A 51 -19.07 12.05 -10.04
C ASP A 51 -18.84 12.37 -8.57
N THR A 52 -19.93 12.46 -7.79
CA THR A 52 -19.83 12.65 -6.33
C THR A 52 -19.16 11.45 -5.68
N LYS A 53 -19.57 10.23 -6.04
CA LYS A 53 -18.96 9.00 -5.49
C LYS A 53 -17.47 8.92 -5.83
N LEU A 54 -17.08 9.29 -7.05
CA LEU A 54 -15.69 9.34 -7.49
C LEU A 54 -14.88 10.38 -6.70
N TYR A 55 -15.43 11.57 -6.50
CA TYR A 55 -14.81 12.60 -5.66
C TYR A 55 -14.55 12.09 -4.24
N TYR A 56 -15.56 11.47 -3.62
CA TYR A 56 -15.40 10.90 -2.29
C TYR A 56 -14.40 9.74 -2.26
N ASP A 57 -14.35 8.87 -3.28
CA ASP A 57 -13.34 7.80 -3.32
C ASP A 57 -11.91 8.35 -3.35
N ASN A 58 -11.66 9.39 -4.16
CA ASN A 58 -10.37 10.08 -4.23
C ASN A 58 -10.04 10.80 -2.90
N PHE A 59 -11.03 11.44 -2.28
CA PHE A 59 -10.88 12.07 -0.98
C PHE A 59 -10.51 11.05 0.10
N LEU A 60 -11.23 9.93 0.17
CA LEU A 60 -10.97 8.86 1.13
C LEU A 60 -9.61 8.21 0.91
N GLU A 61 -9.14 8.10 -0.33
CA GLU A 61 -7.78 7.64 -0.64
C GLU A 61 -6.70 8.60 -0.14
N GLY A 62 -6.88 9.91 -0.34
CA GLY A 62 -5.95 10.91 0.19
C GLY A 62 -5.91 10.89 1.72
N LEU A 63 -7.09 10.80 2.34
CA LEU A 63 -7.23 10.73 3.79
C LEU A 63 -6.58 9.46 4.36
N SER A 64 -6.83 8.29 3.77
CA SER A 64 -6.30 7.03 4.28
C SER A 64 -4.77 6.97 4.20
N LYS A 65 -4.17 7.48 3.10
CA LYS A 65 -2.71 7.63 2.97
C LYS A 65 -2.14 8.52 4.07
N LYS A 66 -2.76 9.69 4.30
CA LYS A 66 -2.30 10.63 5.34
C LYS A 66 -2.44 10.06 6.75
N LEU A 67 -3.51 9.31 7.02
CA LEU A 67 -3.68 8.63 8.31
C LEU A 67 -2.62 7.56 8.53
N ALA A 68 -2.34 6.73 7.53
CA ALA A 68 -1.27 5.73 7.60
C ALA A 68 0.12 6.38 7.79
N GLU A 69 0.40 7.49 7.10
CA GLU A 69 1.63 8.27 7.29
C GLU A 69 1.78 8.83 8.71
N ALA A 70 0.68 9.28 9.33
CA ALA A 70 0.64 9.85 10.66
C ALA A 70 0.73 8.83 11.81
N GLY A 71 0.86 7.53 11.50
CA GLY A 71 0.96 6.45 12.48
C GLY A 71 -0.20 5.46 12.48
N GLY A 72 -1.23 5.71 11.66
CA GLY A 72 -2.31 4.77 11.39
C GLY A 72 -3.10 4.32 12.63
N ILE A 73 -3.57 3.08 12.59
CA ILE A 73 -4.25 2.37 13.68
C ILE A 73 -3.38 1.26 14.28
N GLY A 74 -2.12 1.16 13.86
CA GLY A 74 -1.13 0.22 14.38
C GLY A 74 -1.02 -1.10 13.60
N ILE A 75 -1.71 -1.24 12.46
CA ILE A 75 -1.64 -2.46 11.64
C ILE A 75 -0.28 -2.57 10.96
N ALA A 76 0.28 -1.49 10.43
CA ALA A 76 1.62 -1.53 9.84
C ALA A 76 2.67 -1.97 10.88
N LYS A 77 2.55 -1.47 12.11
CA LYS A 77 3.42 -1.86 13.23
C LYS A 77 3.27 -3.34 13.57
N PHE A 78 2.04 -3.82 13.72
CA PHE A 78 1.76 -5.24 13.98
C PHE A 78 2.34 -6.16 12.90
N ILE A 79 2.17 -5.81 11.62
CA ILE A 79 2.73 -6.59 10.50
C ILE A 79 4.25 -6.65 10.59
N LEU A 80 4.91 -5.50 10.80
CA LEU A 80 6.37 -5.44 10.88
C LEU A 80 6.93 -6.22 12.07
N GLU A 81 6.22 -6.25 13.20
CA GLU A 81 6.62 -7.00 14.40
C GLU A 81 6.46 -8.52 14.22
N ASN A 82 5.55 -8.96 13.35
CA ASN A 82 5.24 -10.38 13.12
C ASN A 82 5.84 -10.96 11.84
N ILE A 83 6.36 -10.12 10.94
CA ILE A 83 7.24 -10.58 9.87
C ILE A 83 8.52 -11.07 10.55
N ARG A 84 8.59 -12.38 10.77
CA ARG A 84 9.87 -13.05 11.04
C ARG A 84 10.79 -12.71 9.89
N ASP A 85 11.86 -11.96 10.16
CA ASP A 85 13.06 -12.11 9.34
C ASP A 85 13.48 -13.56 9.52
N GLU A 86 13.14 -14.42 8.55
CA GLU A 86 13.89 -15.63 8.30
C GLU A 86 15.33 -15.18 8.00
N LYS A 87 16.11 -14.96 9.06
CA LYS A 87 17.55 -14.97 8.97
C LYS A 87 17.92 -16.38 8.51
N GLY A 88 18.60 -16.42 7.35
CA GLY A 88 19.08 -17.64 6.71
C GLY A 88 20.23 -18.32 7.44
#